data_AF-A0A1R3TLQ2-F1
#
_entry.id   AF-A0A1R3TLQ2-F1
#
_cell.length_a   1.000
_cell.length_b   1.000
_cell.length_c   1.000
_cell.angle_alpha   90.00
_cell.angle_beta   90.00
_cell.angle_gamma   90.00
#
_symmetry.space_group_name_H-M   'P 1'
#
loop_
_entity.id
_entity.type
_entity.pdbx_description
1 polymer ?
#
loop_
_entity_poly.entity_id
_entity_poly.type
_entity_poly.pdbx_seq_one_letter_code
_entity_poly.pdbx_strand_id
1 'polypeptide(L)'
;MELTKRTRDGGKDIIAISRDNFGVSLKYFVECKHYSEGNKVGVEVVRALHGVRNTKDGPNKTIIATTSSFTADAISFAETEATSRWDMTLADYNQIMDWIGGYG
;
A
#
# COMPACT_ATOMS: atom_id res chain seq x y z
N MET A 1 4.18 9.99 13.78
CA MET A 1 3.84 8.64 13.28
C MET A 1 4.82 7.66 13.87
N GLU A 2 4.37 6.46 14.22
CA GLU A 2 5.25 5.38 14.67
C GLU A 2 5.41 4.37 13.54
N LEU A 3 6.65 4.14 13.11
CA LEU A 3 6.99 3.09 12.16
C LEU A 3 7.31 1.83 12.97
N THR A 4 6.45 0.83 12.86
CA THR A 4 6.68 -0.46 13.53
C THR A 4 7.45 -1.40 12.60
N LYS A 5 8.16 -2.34 13.24
CA LYS A 5 9.10 -3.34 12.71
C LYS A 5 8.88 -3.71 11.23
N ARG A 6 9.97 -3.73 10.45
CA ARG A 6 9.99 -4.36 9.12
C ARG A 6 9.69 -5.86 9.25
N THR A 7 8.61 -6.35 8.64
CA THR A 7 8.24 -7.77 8.66
C THR A 7 8.50 -8.42 7.30
N ARG A 8 8.78 -9.73 7.29
CA ARG A 8 8.83 -10.56 6.07
C ARG A 8 7.85 -11.73 6.21
N ASP A 9 6.64 -11.41 6.66
CA ASP A 9 5.66 -12.39 7.15
C ASP A 9 4.60 -12.76 6.10
N GLY A 10 4.84 -12.48 4.81
CA GLY A 10 4.02 -13.01 3.71
C GLY A 10 3.10 -12.01 3.00
N GLY A 11 3.48 -10.73 2.93
CA GLY A 11 2.83 -9.79 2.01
C GLY A 11 2.88 -8.30 2.36
N LYS A 12 3.62 -7.90 3.40
CA LYS A 12 3.85 -6.51 3.81
C LYS A 12 5.27 -6.33 4.33
N ASP A 13 5.88 -5.19 4.04
CA ASP A 13 7.22 -4.80 4.49
C ASP A 13 7.16 -3.92 5.75
N ILE A 14 6.17 -3.04 5.85
CA ILE A 14 6.09 -2.00 6.87
C ILE A 14 4.71 -2.01 7.52
N ILE A 15 4.67 -1.78 8.82
CA ILE A 15 3.44 -1.50 9.56
C ILE A 15 3.58 -0.09 10.15
N ALA A 16 2.68 0.82 9.76
CA ALA A 16 2.66 2.18 10.29
C ALA A 16 1.43 2.39 11.17
N ILE A 17 1.61 3.09 12.28
CA ILE A 17 0.52 3.53 13.15
C ILE A 17 0.55 5.06 13.22
N SER A 18 -0.57 5.67 12.87
CA SER A 18 -0.79 7.10 13.04
C SER A 18 -1.98 7.34 13.94
N ARG A 19 -2.05 8.54 14.51
CA ARG A 19 -3.22 9.03 15.22
C ARG A 19 -3.66 10.28 14.50
N ASP A 20 -4.93 10.32 14.09
CA ASP A 20 -5.47 11.49 13.40
C ASP A 20 -5.81 12.62 14.39
N ASN A 21 -6.24 13.77 13.85
CA ASN A 21 -6.58 14.95 14.64
C ASN A 21 -7.81 14.75 15.53
N PHE A 22 -8.62 13.70 15.29
CA PHE A 22 -9.74 13.31 16.14
C PHE A 22 -9.33 12.34 17.25
N GLY A 23 -8.06 11.94 17.29
CA GLY A 23 -7.54 11.00 18.27
C GLY A 23 -7.81 9.53 17.92
N VAL A 24 -8.20 9.22 16.69
CA VAL A 24 -8.42 7.84 16.20
C VAL A 24 -7.09 7.25 15.75
N SER A 25 -6.81 6.01 16.17
CA SER A 25 -5.61 5.29 15.73
C SER A 25 -5.86 4.59 14.39
N LEU A 26 -4.96 4.80 13.44
CA LEU A 26 -4.99 4.22 12.10
C LEU A 26 -3.76 3.35 11.90
N LYS A 27 -4.00 2.11 11.48
CA LYS A 27 -2.99 1.12 11.16
C LYS A 27 -2.90 0.94 9.65
N TYR A 28 -1.68 0.92 9.13
CA TYR A 28 -1.39 0.72 7.72
C TYR A 28 -0.46 -0.45 7.54
N PHE A 29 -0.72 -1.27 6.52
CA PHE A 29 0.27 -2.22 6.00
C PHE A 29 0.79 -1.69 4.66
N VAL A 30 2.11 -1.65 4.51
CA VAL A 30 2.75 -1.17 3.29
C VAL A 30 3.65 -2.26 2.73
N GLU A 31 3.47 -2.57 1.45
CA GLU A 31 4.33 -3.46 0.67
C GLU A 31 5.14 -2.63 -0.31
N CYS A 32 6.45 -2.86 -0.37
CA CYS A 32 7.36 -2.12 -1.24
C CYS A 32 7.86 -3.01 -2.37
N LYS A 33 7.75 -2.55 -3.62
CA LYS A 33 8.29 -3.23 -4.81
C LYS A 33 9.30 -2.34 -5.52
N HIS A 34 10.54 -2.80 -5.58
CA HIS A 34 11.59 -2.13 -6.37
C HIS A 34 11.69 -2.83 -7.72
N TYR A 35 10.85 -2.40 -8.67
CA TYR A 35 10.86 -2.90 -10.05
C TYR A 35 11.38 -1.82 -11.00
N SER A 36 11.92 -2.26 -12.14
CA SER A 36 12.27 -1.37 -13.25
C SER A 36 11.01 -0.80 -13.91
N GLU A 37 11.13 0.34 -14.58
CA GLU A 37 10.02 1.04 -15.25
C GLU A 37 9.23 0.15 -16.23
N GLY A 38 9.94 -0.73 -16.97
CA GLY A 38 9.31 -1.69 -17.89
C GLY A 38 8.66 -2.90 -17.23
N ASN A 39 8.85 -3.10 -15.92
CA ASN A 39 8.28 -4.22 -15.17
C ASN A 39 7.22 -3.73 -14.17
N LYS A 40 5.96 -3.81 -14.60
CA LYS A 40 4.83 -3.30 -13.82
C LYS A 40 4.40 -4.26 -12.71
N VAL A 41 3.86 -3.70 -11.63
CA VAL A 41 3.23 -4.48 -10.56
C VAL A 41 1.89 -5.04 -11.07
N GLY A 42 1.79 -6.36 -11.11
CA GLY A 42 0.58 -7.08 -11.53
C GLY A 42 -0.46 -7.24 -10.43
N VAL A 43 -1.67 -7.63 -10.83
CA VAL A 43 -2.85 -7.77 -9.96
C VAL A 43 -2.65 -8.77 -8.81
N GLU A 44 -1.82 -9.80 -9.00
CA GLU A 44 -1.52 -10.81 -7.96
C GLU A 44 -0.93 -10.19 -6.69
N VAL A 45 -0.06 -9.18 -6.82
CA VAL A 45 0.51 -8.48 -5.66
C VAL A 45 -0.58 -7.70 -4.91
N VAL A 46 -1.48 -7.07 -5.67
CA VAL A 46 -2.60 -6.29 -5.11
C VAL A 46 -3.57 -7.20 -4.38
N ARG A 47 -3.98 -8.31 -5.00
CA ARG A 47 -4.86 -9.31 -4.40
C ARG A 47 -4.26 -9.94 -3.14
N ALA A 48 -2.96 -10.24 -3.16
CA ALA A 48 -2.27 -10.80 -1.99
C ALA A 48 -2.33 -9.83 -0.80
N LEU A 49 -1.98 -8.56 -1.00
CA LEU A 49 -2.03 -7.57 0.09
C LEU A 49 -3.47 -7.28 0.54
N HIS A 50 -4.44 -7.26 -0.38
CA HIS A 50 -5.86 -7.18 -0.04
C HIS A 50 -6.32 -8.37 0.81
N GLY A 51 -5.83 -9.58 0.51
CA GLY A 51 -6.07 -10.76 1.34
C GLY A 51 -5.52 -10.59 2.76
N VAL A 52 -4.28 -10.11 2.89
CA VAL A 52 -3.65 -9.81 4.19
C VAL A 52 -4.45 -8.76 4.98
N ARG A 53 -5.05 -7.78 4.30
CA ARG A 53 -5.91 -6.78 4.95
C ARG A 53 -7.05 -7.43 5.73
N ASN A 54 -7.68 -8.44 5.15
CA ASN A 54 -8.89 -9.06 5.69
C ASN A 54 -8.59 -10.19 6.70
N THR A 55 -7.40 -10.15 7.32
CA THR A 55 -6.99 -11.07 8.39
C THR A 55 -7.27 -10.49 9.78
N LYS A 56 -7.24 -11.34 10.81
CA LYS A 56 -7.31 -10.90 12.21
C LYS A 56 -6.17 -9.91 12.50
N ASP A 57 -6.49 -8.78 13.14
CA ASP A 57 -5.57 -7.66 13.39
C ASP A 57 -5.02 -6.97 12.12
N GLY A 58 -5.77 -7.07 11.01
CA GLY A 58 -5.54 -6.34 9.78
C GLY A 58 -5.51 -4.81 9.94
N PRO A 59 -5.00 -4.09 8.93
CA PRO A 59 -4.89 -2.65 8.96
C PRO A 59 -6.21 -1.99 8.57
N ASN A 60 -6.35 -0.70 8.85
CA ASN A 60 -7.44 0.10 8.30
C ASN A 60 -7.29 0.24 6.79
N LYS A 61 -6.04 0.42 6.33
CA LYS A 61 -5.69 0.66 4.93
C LYS A 61 -4.39 -0.03 4.55
N THR A 62 -4.29 -0.42 3.29
CA THR A 62 -3.06 -0.98 2.71
C THR A 62 -2.47 -0.05 1.65
N ILE A 63 -1.16 -0.11 1.47
CA ILE A 63 -0.43 0.68 0.49
C ILE A 63 0.55 -0.24 -0.25
N ILE A 64 0.59 -0.15 -1.57
CA ILE A 64 1.68 -0.71 -2.36
C ILE A 64 2.47 0.45 -2.93
N ALA A 65 3.75 0.53 -2.57
CA ALA A 65 4.68 1.51 -3.09
C ALA A 65 5.63 0.85 -4.09
N THR A 66 5.78 1.43 -5.28
CA THR A 66 6.71 0.92 -6.30
C THR A 66 7.46 2.03 -7.02
N THR A 67 8.71 1.78 -7.36
CA THR A 67 9.51 2.65 -8.26
C THR A 67 9.16 2.45 -9.73
N SER A 68 8.21 1.58 -10.04
CA SER A 68 7.66 1.34 -11.38
C SER A 68 6.22 1.87 -11.46
N SER A 69 5.36 1.21 -12.22
CA SER A 69 3.93 1.47 -12.36
C SER A 69 3.09 0.20 -12.18
N PHE A 70 1.77 0.32 -12.26
CA PHE A 70 0.81 -0.78 -12.10
C PHE A 70 0.21 -1.22 -13.44
N THR A 71 -0.18 -2.50 -13.55
CA THR A 71 -0.97 -2.96 -14.70
C THR A 71 -2.40 -2.42 -14.62
N ALA A 72 -3.11 -2.40 -15.76
CA ALA A 72 -4.51 -1.98 -15.80
C ALA A 72 -5.38 -2.84 -14.86
N ASP A 73 -5.17 -4.16 -14.84
CA ASP A 73 -5.90 -5.07 -13.95
C ASP A 73 -5.63 -4.79 -12.47
N ALA A 74 -4.39 -4.41 -12.12
CA ALA A 74 -4.03 -4.05 -10.75
C ALA A 74 -4.78 -2.79 -10.28
N ILE A 75 -4.88 -1.79 -11.16
CA ILE A 75 -5.63 -0.54 -10.92
C ILE A 75 -7.13 -0.85 -10.82
N SER A 76 -7.67 -1.58 -11.81
CA SER A 76 -9.09 -1.97 -11.85
C SER A 76 -9.51 -2.70 -10.57
N PHE A 77 -8.69 -3.64 -10.10
CA PHE A 77 -8.96 -4.36 -8.85
C PHE A 77 -9.06 -3.41 -7.66
N ALA A 78 -8.09 -2.50 -7.50
CA ALA A 78 -8.06 -1.57 -6.37
C ALA A 78 -9.22 -0.57 -6.38
N GLU A 79 -9.71 -0.17 -7.55
CA GLU A 79 -10.77 0.83 -7.70
C GLU A 79 -12.18 0.23 -7.67
N THR A 80 -12.36 -0.99 -8.18
CA THR A 80 -13.69 -1.55 -8.46
C THR A 80 -14.00 -2.86 -7.74
N GLU A 81 -12.98 -3.66 -7.40
CA GLU A 81 -13.17 -4.99 -6.81
C GLU A 81 -12.84 -5.05 -5.31
N ALA A 82 -11.96 -4.17 -4.83
CA ALA A 82 -11.71 -4.02 -3.40
C ALA A 82 -13.00 -3.64 -2.67
N THR A 83 -13.19 -4.13 -1.45
CA THR A 83 -14.42 -3.90 -0.66
C THR A 83 -14.74 -2.41 -0.50
N SER A 84 -13.70 -1.57 -0.53
CA SER A 84 -13.81 -0.13 -0.72
C SER A 84 -12.59 0.43 -1.45
N ARG A 85 -12.80 1.47 -2.27
CA ARG A 85 -11.70 2.31 -2.83
C ARG A 85 -10.78 2.92 -1.76
N TRP A 86 -11.25 2.97 -0.51
CA TRP A 86 -10.47 3.49 0.62
C TRP A 86 -9.51 2.45 1.23
N ASP A 87 -9.69 1.17 0.90
CA ASP A 87 -8.97 0.06 1.53
C ASP A 87 -7.52 -0.06 1.04
N MET A 88 -7.25 0.44 -0.17
CA MET A 88 -5.97 0.28 -0.85
C MET A 88 -5.48 1.61 -1.45
N THR A 89 -4.17 1.78 -1.50
CA THR A 89 -3.52 2.84 -2.29
C THR A 89 -2.38 2.24 -3.09
N LEU A 90 -2.41 2.53 -4.39
CA LEU A 90 -1.34 2.19 -5.32
C LEU A 90 -0.49 3.45 -5.51
N ALA A 91 0.72 3.46 -4.98
CA ALA A 91 1.66 4.56 -5.08
C ALA A 91 2.78 4.17 -6.04
N ASP A 92 2.71 4.69 -7.27
CA ASP A 92 3.73 4.47 -8.29
C ASP A 92 4.89 5.47 -8.12
N TYR A 93 5.84 5.42 -9.05
CA TYR A 93 6.99 6.31 -9.05
C TYR A 93 6.59 7.80 -8.93
N ASN A 94 5.62 8.25 -9.72
CA ASN A 94 5.21 9.65 -9.73
C ASN A 94 4.61 10.04 -8.38
N GLN A 95 3.74 9.19 -7.84
CA GLN A 95 3.13 9.44 -6.53
C GLN A 95 4.16 9.51 -5.40
N ILE A 96 5.21 8.66 -5.44
CA ILE A 96 6.31 8.67 -4.49
C ILE A 96 7.12 9.97 -4.62
N MET A 97 7.42 10.40 -5.85
CA MET A 97 8.17 11.64 -6.09
C MET A 97 7.39 12.87 -5.62
N ASP A 98 6.07 12.90 -5.82
CA ASP A 98 5.20 13.96 -5.29
C ASP A 98 5.25 14.01 -3.76
N TRP A 99 5.23 12.85 -3.10
CA TRP A 99 5.37 12.79 -1.65
C TRP A 99 6.71 13.32 -1.18
N ILE A 100 7.82 12.96 -1.85
CA ILE A 100 9.17 13.40 -1.49
C ILE A 100 9.34 14.90 -1.75
N GLY A 101 8.82 15.41 -2.87
CA GLY A 101 8.93 16.82 -3.26
C GLY A 101 8.29 17.77 -2.25
N GLY A 102 7.28 17.32 -1.49
CA GLY A 102 6.68 18.07 -0.40
C GLY A 102 7.54 18.19 0.88
N TYR A 103 8.70 17.52 0.95
CA TYR A 103 9.65 17.64 2.06
C TYR A 103 10.88 18.50 1.71
N GLY A 104 10.93 19.06 0.49
CA GLY A 104 11.99 19.96 0.01
C GLY A 104 11.72 21.43 0.28
#